data_AF-A0A512DRG2-F1
#
_entry.id   AF-A0A512DRG2-F1
#
_cell.length_a   1.000
_cell.length_b   1.000
_cell.length_c   1.000
_cell.angle_alpha   90.00
_cell.angle_beta   90.00
_cell.angle_gamma   90.00
#
_symmetry.space_group_name_H-M   'P 1'
#
loop_
_entity.id
_entity.type
_entity.pdbx_description
1 polymer ?
#
loop_
_entity_poly.entity_id
_entity_poly.type
_entity_poly.pdbx_seq_one_letter_code
_entity_poly.pdbx_strand_id
1 'polypeptide(L)'
;MMDSGRIIAEFKQATEVPVEAVREAEQQREVLAPLLIDVLAQAAKDPVEELVDQDGLIFLAFHLLGSWKETSAYSAVTDLLGSDVEKVEWLLGDAVTITAHRVVFNLFDGDLAPVKRLIENPDVDVYVRRRMFDLLGMLMLQGKLERVDLVDYLRELHGRLEGDPEGLVWAGWVELVAQTALRELSDLAEKSFQDRKIDLEFLDRSDFDRILKDA
;
A
#
# COMPACT_ATOMS: atom_id res chain seq x y z
N MET A 1 28.29 15.47 10.83
CA MET A 1 27.18 14.60 11.23
C MET A 1 26.09 15.49 11.77
N MET A 2 24.99 15.56 11.04
CA MET A 2 23.79 16.28 11.45
C MET A 2 23.14 15.51 12.62
N ASP A 3 22.72 16.18 13.69
CA ASP A 3 21.99 15.49 14.76
C ASP A 3 20.58 15.11 14.29
N SER A 4 19.98 14.09 14.91
CA SER A 4 18.66 13.57 14.54
C SER A 4 17.55 14.60 14.67
N GLY A 5 17.64 15.54 15.62
CA GLY A 5 16.67 16.62 15.79
C GLY A 5 16.69 17.59 14.60
N ARG A 6 17.89 17.93 14.10
CA ARG A 6 18.04 18.75 12.90
C ARG A 6 17.56 18.02 11.64
N ILE A 7 17.83 16.73 11.49
CA ILE A 7 17.30 15.93 10.35
C ILE A 7 15.77 15.99 10.32
N ILE A 8 15.12 15.74 11.47
CA ILE A 8 13.65 15.79 11.59
C ILE A 8 13.13 17.20 11.27
N ALA A 9 13.82 18.25 11.73
CA ALA A 9 13.42 19.63 11.44
C ALA A 9 13.50 19.95 9.93
N GLU A 10 14.54 19.47 9.24
CA GLU A 10 14.67 19.63 7.78
C GLU A 10 13.58 18.87 7.02
N PHE A 11 13.17 17.68 7.50
CA PHE A 11 12.05 16.93 6.92
C PHE A 11 10.70 17.63 7.06
N LYS A 12 10.44 18.27 8.21
CA LYS A 12 9.19 19.03 8.43
C LYS A 12 9.03 20.22 7.48
N GLN A 13 10.15 20.85 7.10
CA GLN A 13 10.15 22.04 6.23
C GLN A 13 10.30 21.68 4.75
N ALA A 14 10.37 20.40 4.42
CA ALA A 14 10.66 19.94 3.07
C ALA A 14 9.48 20.12 2.13
N THR A 15 9.59 21.02 1.15
CA THR A 15 8.72 21.07 -0.03
C THR A 15 9.31 20.30 -1.22
N GLU A 16 10.59 19.95 -1.13
CA GLU A 16 11.34 19.10 -2.07
C GLU A 16 12.20 18.14 -1.24
N VAL A 17 12.72 17.08 -1.87
CA VAL A 17 13.54 16.08 -1.17
C VAL A 17 14.82 16.72 -0.59
N PRO A 18 15.01 16.76 0.75
CA PRO A 18 16.18 17.36 1.36
C PRO A 18 17.35 16.36 1.31
N VAL A 19 18.06 16.37 0.17
CA VAL A 19 19.07 15.35 -0.19
C VAL A 19 20.15 15.13 0.90
N GLU A 20 20.62 16.20 1.54
CA GLU A 20 21.63 16.09 2.60
C GLU A 20 21.06 15.45 3.87
N ALA A 21 19.88 15.88 4.34
CA ALA A 21 19.21 15.28 5.48
C ALA A 21 18.87 13.81 5.24
N VAL A 22 18.42 13.43 4.04
CA VAL A 22 18.19 12.03 3.65
C VAL A 22 19.48 11.21 3.74
N ARG A 23 20.59 11.73 3.20
CA ARG A 23 21.90 11.04 3.25
C ARG A 23 22.40 10.87 4.69
N GLU A 24 22.24 11.88 5.52
CA GLU A 24 22.60 11.79 6.94
C GLU A 24 21.69 10.82 7.69
N ALA A 25 20.39 10.78 7.35
CA ALA A 25 19.44 9.83 7.91
C ALA A 25 19.80 8.37 7.59
N GLU A 26 20.25 8.10 6.36
CA GLU A 26 20.74 6.79 5.96
C GLU A 26 21.94 6.29 6.76
N GLN A 27 22.75 7.20 7.33
CA GLN A 27 23.89 6.85 8.19
C GLN A 27 23.48 6.66 9.65
N GLN A 28 22.25 7.02 10.01
CA GLN A 28 21.73 7.05 11.39
C GLN A 28 20.44 6.23 11.55
N ARG A 29 20.25 5.20 10.72
CA ARG A 29 19.01 4.40 10.65
C ARG A 29 18.60 3.83 12.00
N GLU A 30 19.55 3.26 12.75
CA GLU A 30 19.26 2.66 14.07
C GLU A 30 18.69 3.67 15.08
N VAL A 31 19.07 4.95 14.96
CA VAL A 31 18.59 6.03 15.82
C VAL A 31 17.27 6.60 15.30
N LEU A 32 17.14 6.78 13.98
CA LEU A 32 15.99 7.44 13.36
C LEU A 32 14.80 6.51 13.14
N ALA A 33 15.02 5.24 12.83
CA ALA A 33 13.95 4.27 12.59
C ALA A 33 12.86 4.30 13.68
N PRO A 34 13.16 4.12 14.98
CA PRO A 34 12.12 4.17 16.01
C PRO A 34 11.40 5.53 16.08
N LEU A 35 12.12 6.64 15.88
CA LEU A 35 11.51 7.98 15.89
C LEU A 35 10.55 8.19 14.72
N LEU A 36 10.91 7.72 13.53
CA LEU A 36 10.07 7.81 12.34
C LEU A 36 8.87 6.86 12.42
N ILE A 37 9.03 5.68 13.05
CA ILE A 37 7.91 4.77 13.33
C ILE A 37 6.90 5.43 14.28
N ASP A 38 7.38 6.06 15.36
CA ASP A 38 6.52 6.77 16.30
C ASP A 38 5.73 7.89 15.60
N VAL A 39 6.37 8.63 14.68
CA VAL A 39 5.70 9.64 13.85
C VAL A 39 4.56 9.03 13.03
N LEU A 40 4.79 7.92 12.33
CA LEU A 40 3.75 7.28 11.51
C LEU A 40 2.62 6.69 12.37
N ALA A 41 2.97 6.07 13.51
CA ALA A 41 2.01 5.50 14.44
C ALA A 41 1.12 6.57 15.10
N GLN A 42 1.67 7.77 15.31
CA GLN A 42 0.94 8.92 15.82
C GLN A 42 0.04 9.51 14.72
N ALA A 43 0.57 9.70 13.51
CA ALA A 43 -0.20 10.20 12.36
C ALA A 43 -1.41 9.31 12.00
N ALA A 44 -1.30 8.00 12.21
CA ALA A 44 -2.43 7.08 12.03
C ALA A 44 -3.61 7.42 12.97
N LYS A 45 -3.33 7.91 14.17
CA LYS A 45 -4.33 8.17 15.23
C LYS A 45 -4.83 9.61 15.24
N ASP A 46 -3.94 10.56 14.97
CA ASP A 46 -4.24 11.98 15.11
C ASP A 46 -5.20 12.45 14.01
N PRO A 47 -6.05 13.43 14.33
CA PRO A 47 -6.85 14.12 13.33
C PRO A 47 -5.93 14.94 12.41
N VAL A 48 -6.33 15.14 11.15
CA VAL A 48 -5.50 15.80 10.13
C VAL A 48 -5.08 17.23 10.55
N GLU A 49 -5.91 17.91 11.32
CA GLU A 49 -5.66 19.26 11.83
C GLU A 49 -4.50 19.34 12.84
N GLU A 50 -4.14 18.22 13.47
CA GLU A 50 -2.98 18.13 14.38
C GLU A 50 -1.67 17.80 13.64
N LEU A 51 -1.76 17.47 12.34
CA LEU A 51 -0.64 17.08 11.49
C LEU A 51 -0.13 18.23 10.60
N VAL A 52 -0.58 19.45 10.85
CA VAL A 52 -0.11 20.66 10.16
C VAL A 52 1.41 20.78 10.30
N ASP A 53 2.09 21.08 9.18
CA ASP A 53 3.55 21.16 9.06
C ASP A 53 4.30 19.84 9.36
N GLN A 54 3.61 18.69 9.31
CA GLN A 54 4.20 17.35 9.48
C GLN A 54 4.15 16.49 8.22
N ASP A 55 3.48 16.94 7.16
CA ASP A 55 3.32 16.24 5.88
C ASP A 55 4.67 15.83 5.27
N GLY A 56 5.64 16.75 5.18
CA GLY A 56 6.98 16.45 4.68
C GLY A 56 7.71 15.39 5.51
N LEU A 57 7.56 15.45 6.84
CA LEU A 57 8.15 14.48 7.77
C LEU A 57 7.50 13.10 7.62
N ILE A 58 6.18 13.03 7.56
CA ILE A 58 5.42 11.78 7.43
C ILE A 58 5.71 11.13 6.07
N PHE A 59 5.70 11.92 5.00
CA PHE A 59 6.02 11.47 3.66
C PHE A 59 7.43 10.87 3.58
N LEU A 60 8.43 11.56 4.15
CA LEU A 60 9.81 11.08 4.17
C LEU A 60 9.97 9.87 5.10
N ALA A 61 9.31 9.85 6.26
CA ALA A 61 9.31 8.70 7.17
C ALA A 61 8.81 7.43 6.47
N PHE A 62 7.67 7.51 5.79
CA PHE A 62 7.07 6.42 5.02
C PHE A 62 8.05 5.83 4.00
N HIS A 63 8.67 6.69 3.19
CA HIS A 63 9.59 6.24 2.13
C HIS A 63 10.93 5.76 2.67
N LEU A 64 11.50 6.42 3.69
CA LEU A 64 12.78 6.03 4.29
C LEU A 64 12.68 4.67 4.97
N LEU A 65 11.67 4.45 5.80
CA LEU A 65 11.44 3.16 6.46
C LEU A 65 11.25 2.04 5.43
N GLY A 66 10.48 2.30 4.37
CA GLY A 66 10.35 1.39 3.23
C GLY A 66 11.67 1.12 2.52
N SER A 67 12.53 2.13 2.32
CA SER A 67 13.84 1.98 1.69
C SER A 67 14.82 1.17 2.55
N TRP A 68 14.71 1.30 3.88
CA TRP A 68 15.55 0.60 4.85
C TRP A 68 15.06 -0.82 5.13
N LYS A 69 13.87 -1.20 4.66
CA LYS A 69 13.22 -2.48 4.96
C LYS A 69 13.02 -2.67 6.46
N GLU A 70 12.64 -1.60 7.14
CA GLU A 70 12.47 -1.58 8.59
C GLU A 70 11.17 -2.29 9.00
N THR A 71 11.21 -3.61 9.09
CA THR A 71 10.00 -4.45 9.32
C THR A 71 9.19 -4.04 10.56
N SER A 72 9.81 -3.43 11.58
CA SER A 72 9.11 -2.93 12.76
C SER A 72 8.12 -1.80 12.46
N ALA A 73 8.22 -1.15 11.30
CA ALA A 73 7.29 -0.12 10.83
C ALA A 73 6.01 -0.67 10.19
N TYR A 74 5.90 -1.99 9.98
CA TYR A 74 4.80 -2.59 9.21
C TYR A 74 3.42 -2.18 9.73
N SER A 75 3.17 -2.39 11.04
CA SER A 75 1.89 -2.01 11.65
C SER A 75 1.59 -0.52 11.51
N ALA A 76 2.56 0.33 11.86
CA ALA A 76 2.38 1.79 11.82
C ALA A 76 2.02 2.28 10.40
N VAL A 77 2.66 1.71 9.39
CA VAL A 77 2.40 2.05 7.99
C VAL A 77 1.04 1.53 7.52
N THR A 78 0.66 0.29 7.88
CA THR A 78 -0.67 -0.22 7.52
C THR A 78 -1.79 0.49 8.27
N ASP A 79 -1.56 0.92 9.51
CA ASP A 79 -2.53 1.68 10.29
C ASP A 79 -2.72 3.09 9.71
N LEU A 80 -1.63 3.74 9.24
CA LEU A 80 -1.71 5.02 8.54
C LEU A 80 -2.49 4.88 7.22
N LEU A 81 -2.16 3.89 6.40
CA LEU A 81 -2.86 3.65 5.12
C LEU A 81 -4.33 3.28 5.30
N GLY A 82 -4.69 2.68 6.44
CA GLY A 82 -6.06 2.31 6.79
C GLY A 82 -6.83 3.38 7.55
N SER A 83 -6.24 4.57 7.71
CA SER A 83 -6.88 5.69 8.39
C SER A 83 -7.78 6.49 7.42
N ASP A 84 -8.26 7.65 7.86
CA ASP A 84 -9.16 8.51 7.10
C ASP A 84 -8.65 8.83 5.67
N VAL A 85 -9.55 8.79 4.70
CA VAL A 85 -9.23 8.95 3.27
C VAL A 85 -8.64 10.32 2.97
N GLU A 86 -9.23 11.40 3.50
CA GLU A 86 -8.73 12.77 3.28
C GLU A 86 -7.36 12.95 3.92
N LYS A 87 -7.14 12.33 5.09
CA LYS A 87 -5.83 12.32 5.76
C LYS A 87 -4.77 11.59 4.94
N VAL A 88 -5.06 10.41 4.40
CA VAL A 88 -4.12 9.65 3.57
C VAL A 88 -3.78 10.43 2.30
N GLU A 89 -4.78 11.01 1.63
CA GLU A 89 -4.59 11.84 0.44
C GLU A 89 -3.71 13.07 0.76
N TRP A 90 -3.99 13.77 1.86
CA TRP A 90 -3.20 14.93 2.27
C TRP A 90 -1.73 14.60 2.55
N LEU A 91 -1.46 13.49 3.22
CA LEU A 91 -0.12 13.13 3.69
C LEU A 91 0.74 12.44 2.61
N LEU A 92 0.12 11.63 1.75
CA LEU A 92 0.82 10.76 0.81
C LEU A 92 0.49 11.09 -0.65
N GLY A 93 -0.72 11.57 -0.95
CA GLY A 93 -1.20 11.86 -2.30
C GLY A 93 -0.85 10.76 -3.30
N ASP A 94 -0.22 11.16 -4.42
CA ASP A 94 0.22 10.27 -5.49
C ASP A 94 1.15 9.12 -5.03
N ALA A 95 1.80 9.21 -3.87
CA ALA A 95 2.59 8.10 -3.35
C ALA A 95 1.73 6.86 -3.07
N VAL A 96 0.44 7.03 -2.77
CA VAL A 96 -0.50 5.90 -2.63
C VAL A 96 -0.49 5.04 -3.89
N THR A 97 -0.69 5.65 -5.06
CA THR A 97 -0.79 4.94 -6.34
C THR A 97 0.57 4.50 -6.88
N ILE A 98 1.64 5.27 -6.62
CA ILE A 98 2.97 5.06 -7.22
C ILE A 98 3.86 4.14 -6.37
N THR A 99 3.93 4.34 -5.04
CA THR A 99 4.97 3.72 -4.19
C THR A 99 4.43 2.84 -3.06
N ALA A 100 3.19 3.03 -2.60
CA ALA A 100 2.73 2.42 -1.35
C ALA A 100 2.86 0.90 -1.30
N HIS A 101 2.42 0.19 -2.35
CA HIS A 101 2.56 -1.27 -2.43
C HIS A 101 4.01 -1.76 -2.30
N ARG A 102 5.00 -1.01 -2.80
CA ARG A 102 6.43 -1.36 -2.69
C ARG A 102 6.98 -1.06 -1.29
N VAL A 103 6.52 0.03 -0.69
CA VAL A 103 6.85 0.37 0.69
C VAL A 103 6.33 -0.74 1.60
N VAL A 104 5.04 -1.07 1.54
CA VAL A 104 4.46 -2.13 2.36
C VAL A 104 5.14 -3.49 2.10
N PHE A 105 5.49 -3.81 0.84
CA PHE A 105 6.23 -5.03 0.52
C PHE A 105 7.59 -5.12 1.22
N ASN A 106 8.33 -4.01 1.28
CA ASN A 106 9.64 -3.95 1.94
C ASN A 106 9.54 -4.04 3.47
N LEU A 107 8.40 -3.65 4.03
CA LEU A 107 8.14 -3.68 5.47
C LEU A 107 7.52 -5.00 5.92
N PHE A 108 7.00 -5.82 5.00
CA PHE A 108 6.23 -7.02 5.32
C PHE A 108 6.95 -7.95 6.30
N ASP A 109 6.33 -8.17 7.46
CA ASP A 109 6.85 -8.93 8.60
C ASP A 109 6.42 -10.41 8.62
N GLY A 110 5.56 -10.81 7.67
CA GLY A 110 5.00 -12.16 7.58
C GLY A 110 3.53 -12.27 7.98
N ASP A 111 2.95 -11.25 8.64
CA ASP A 111 1.53 -11.24 8.96
C ASP A 111 0.73 -10.61 7.81
N LEU A 112 -0.13 -11.39 7.16
CA LEU A 112 -0.97 -10.89 6.07
C LEU A 112 -2.23 -10.15 6.59
N ALA A 113 -2.57 -10.27 7.87
CA ALA A 113 -3.81 -9.75 8.41
C ALA A 113 -4.00 -8.23 8.23
N PRO A 114 -2.98 -7.37 8.43
CA PRO A 114 -3.13 -5.93 8.19
C PRO A 114 -3.47 -5.61 6.73
N VAL A 115 -2.83 -6.29 5.77
CA VAL A 115 -3.10 -6.10 4.33
C VAL A 115 -4.50 -6.58 3.95
N LYS A 116 -4.97 -7.69 4.52
CA LYS A 116 -6.36 -8.15 4.33
C LYS A 116 -7.36 -7.12 4.86
N ARG A 117 -7.12 -6.55 6.04
CA ARG A 117 -7.97 -5.49 6.61
C ARG A 117 -8.04 -4.27 5.71
N LEU A 118 -6.91 -3.85 5.12
CA LEU A 118 -6.90 -2.75 4.16
C LEU A 118 -7.81 -3.05 2.97
N ILE A 119 -7.62 -4.20 2.31
CA ILE A 119 -8.40 -4.60 1.12
C ILE A 119 -9.91 -4.69 1.41
N GLU A 120 -10.25 -5.30 2.54
CA GLU A 120 -11.63 -5.67 2.88
C GLU A 120 -12.46 -4.51 3.43
N ASN A 121 -11.83 -3.50 4.05
CA ASN A 121 -12.55 -2.41 4.68
C ASN A 121 -13.09 -1.41 3.62
N PRO A 122 -14.41 -1.25 3.48
CA PRO A 122 -15.01 -0.31 2.52
C PRO A 122 -14.72 1.16 2.82
N ASP A 123 -14.31 1.49 4.05
CA ASP A 123 -14.00 2.86 4.47
C ASP A 123 -12.54 3.26 4.19
N VAL A 124 -11.69 2.31 3.74
CA VAL A 124 -10.32 2.60 3.33
C VAL A 124 -10.31 3.13 1.90
N ASP A 125 -9.43 4.08 1.63
CA ASP A 125 -9.19 4.66 0.32
C ASP A 125 -9.09 3.58 -0.78
N VAL A 126 -9.88 3.74 -1.86
CA VAL A 126 -9.98 2.74 -2.94
C VAL A 126 -8.66 2.51 -3.66
N TYR A 127 -7.78 3.51 -3.75
CA TYR A 127 -6.44 3.38 -4.32
C TYR A 127 -5.52 2.58 -3.39
N VAL A 128 -5.57 2.81 -2.07
CA VAL A 128 -4.88 1.96 -1.10
C VAL A 128 -5.31 0.51 -1.27
N ARG A 129 -6.63 0.26 -1.26
CA ARG A 129 -7.22 -1.09 -1.42
C ARG A 129 -6.77 -1.75 -2.72
N ARG A 130 -6.86 -1.03 -3.84
CA ARG A 130 -6.37 -1.48 -5.15
C ARG A 130 -4.90 -1.86 -5.07
N ARG A 131 -4.04 -0.98 -4.54
CA ARG A 131 -2.58 -1.20 -4.49
C ARG A 131 -2.16 -2.39 -3.63
N MET A 132 -2.99 -2.79 -2.66
CA MET A 132 -2.70 -3.97 -1.85
C MET A 132 -2.79 -5.28 -2.65
N PHE A 133 -3.52 -5.34 -3.78
CA PHE A 133 -3.49 -6.50 -4.66
C PHE A 133 -2.13 -6.68 -5.35
N ASP A 134 -1.47 -5.60 -5.76
CA ASP A 134 -0.14 -5.72 -6.37
C ASP A 134 0.91 -6.15 -5.34
N LEU A 135 0.76 -5.69 -4.09
CA LEU A 135 1.52 -6.23 -2.97
C LEU A 135 1.35 -7.75 -2.84
N LEU A 136 0.12 -8.27 -2.88
CA LEU A 136 -0.13 -9.72 -2.83
C LEU A 136 0.58 -10.47 -3.96
N GLY A 137 0.52 -9.92 -5.18
CA GLY A 137 1.26 -10.46 -6.33
C GLY A 137 2.78 -10.47 -6.10
N MET A 138 3.33 -9.38 -5.59
CA MET A 138 4.76 -9.29 -5.24
C MET A 138 5.15 -10.30 -4.17
N LEU A 139 4.34 -10.47 -3.11
CA LEU A 139 4.58 -11.45 -2.06
C LEU A 139 4.58 -12.88 -2.61
N MET A 140 3.62 -13.22 -3.46
CA MET A 140 3.54 -14.54 -4.10
C MET A 140 4.75 -14.82 -4.99
N LEU A 141 5.11 -13.87 -5.87
CA LEU A 141 6.24 -14.01 -6.79
C LEU A 141 7.60 -14.11 -6.08
N GLN A 142 7.69 -13.57 -4.87
CA GLN A 142 8.90 -13.62 -4.03
C GLN A 142 8.89 -14.78 -3.04
N GLY A 143 7.91 -15.68 -3.10
CA GLY A 143 7.80 -16.84 -2.21
C GLY A 143 7.52 -16.48 -0.75
N LYS A 144 6.96 -15.29 -0.49
CA LYS A 144 6.54 -14.82 0.83
C LYS A 144 5.07 -15.11 1.13
N LEU A 145 4.31 -15.50 0.11
CA LEU A 145 2.91 -15.94 0.21
C LEU A 145 2.73 -17.16 -0.68
N GLU A 146 2.25 -18.26 -0.11
CA GLU A 146 2.00 -19.47 -0.88
C GLU A 146 0.84 -19.26 -1.87
N ARG A 147 0.99 -19.84 -3.07
CA ARG A 147 -0.05 -19.73 -4.12
C ARG A 147 -1.40 -20.21 -3.63
N VAL A 148 -1.43 -21.35 -2.92
CA VAL A 148 -2.67 -21.94 -2.41
C VAL A 148 -3.39 -21.00 -1.45
N ASP A 149 -2.65 -20.36 -0.55
CA ASP A 149 -3.21 -19.42 0.43
C ASP A 149 -3.76 -18.16 -0.25
N LEU A 150 -3.06 -17.66 -1.27
CA LEU A 150 -3.55 -16.52 -2.06
C LEU A 150 -4.83 -16.88 -2.83
N VAL A 151 -4.86 -18.04 -3.48
CA VAL A 151 -6.03 -18.50 -4.25
C VAL A 151 -7.25 -18.66 -3.36
N ASP A 152 -7.09 -19.30 -2.20
CA ASP A 152 -8.19 -19.51 -1.26
C ASP A 152 -8.71 -18.18 -0.71
N TYR A 153 -7.79 -17.27 -0.35
CA TYR A 153 -8.16 -15.92 0.07
C TYR A 153 -8.92 -15.15 -1.03
N LEU A 154 -8.43 -15.12 -2.27
CA LEU A 154 -9.07 -14.40 -3.37
C LEU A 154 -10.45 -14.98 -3.70
N ARG A 155 -10.61 -16.30 -3.61
CA ARG A 155 -11.90 -16.98 -3.81
C ARG A 155 -12.91 -16.57 -2.76
N GLU A 156 -12.52 -16.58 -1.48
CA GLU A 156 -13.39 -16.13 -0.38
C GLU A 156 -13.72 -14.65 -0.50
N LEU A 157 -12.73 -13.82 -0.83
CA LEU A 157 -12.88 -12.37 -0.97
C LEU A 157 -13.87 -12.02 -2.08
N HIS A 158 -13.90 -12.75 -3.20
CA HIS A 158 -14.86 -12.49 -4.29
C HIS A 158 -16.33 -12.54 -3.83
N GLY A 159 -16.64 -13.35 -2.81
CA GLY A 159 -17.99 -13.47 -2.27
C GLY A 159 -18.40 -12.37 -1.27
N ARG A 160 -17.44 -11.59 -0.75
CA ARG A 160 -17.66 -10.65 0.36
C ARG A 160 -17.00 -9.28 0.19
N LEU A 161 -16.34 -9.03 -0.93
CA LEU A 161 -15.75 -7.72 -1.23
C LEU A 161 -16.86 -6.70 -1.51
N GLU A 162 -16.86 -5.62 -0.72
CA GLU A 162 -17.88 -4.57 -0.74
C GLU A 162 -17.26 -3.18 -0.84
N GLY A 163 -18.10 -2.15 -1.04
CA GLY A 163 -17.69 -0.75 -1.03
C GLY A 163 -16.76 -0.35 -2.17
N ASP A 164 -17.07 -0.77 -3.40
CA ASP A 164 -16.31 -0.40 -4.60
C ASP A 164 -17.27 -0.08 -5.77
N PRO A 165 -18.05 1.02 -5.67
CA PRO A 165 -19.09 1.34 -6.65
C PRO A 165 -18.54 1.63 -8.06
N GLU A 166 -17.29 2.11 -8.14
CA GLU A 166 -16.61 2.42 -9.41
C GLU A 166 -15.81 1.21 -9.94
N GLY A 167 -15.62 0.16 -9.14
CA GLY A 167 -15.00 -1.09 -9.60
C GLY A 167 -13.47 -1.06 -9.69
N LEU A 168 -12.82 -0.07 -9.09
CA LEU A 168 -11.36 0.03 -9.08
C LEU A 168 -10.72 -1.10 -8.26
N VAL A 169 -11.28 -1.42 -7.10
CA VAL A 169 -10.78 -2.51 -6.24
C VAL A 169 -10.99 -3.86 -6.93
N TRP A 170 -12.13 -4.06 -7.60
CA TRP A 170 -12.40 -5.22 -8.44
C TRP A 170 -11.44 -5.35 -9.63
N ALA A 171 -11.08 -4.24 -10.27
CA ALA A 171 -10.06 -4.24 -11.32
C ALA A 171 -8.73 -4.79 -10.79
N GLY A 172 -8.34 -4.42 -9.56
CA GLY A 172 -7.14 -4.97 -8.91
C GLY A 172 -7.19 -6.46 -8.62
N TRP A 173 -8.35 -6.95 -8.17
CA TRP A 173 -8.55 -8.38 -7.97
C TRP A 173 -8.36 -9.15 -9.28
N VAL A 174 -9.00 -8.69 -10.37
CA VAL A 174 -8.94 -9.36 -11.68
C VAL A 174 -7.57 -9.24 -12.31
N GLU A 175 -6.94 -8.07 -12.22
CA GLU A 175 -5.59 -7.85 -12.72
C GLU A 175 -4.57 -8.74 -11.99
N LEU A 176 -4.67 -8.87 -10.66
CA LEU A 176 -3.82 -9.79 -9.90
C LEU A 176 -3.96 -11.23 -10.42
N VAL A 177 -5.20 -11.71 -10.62
CA VAL A 177 -5.45 -13.06 -11.17
C VAL A 177 -4.77 -13.24 -12.53
N ALA A 178 -4.83 -12.23 -13.40
CA ALA A 178 -4.18 -12.27 -14.70
C ALA A 178 -2.65 -12.27 -14.59
N GLN A 179 -2.09 -11.28 -13.87
CA GLN A 179 -0.64 -11.07 -13.71
C GLN A 179 0.08 -12.25 -13.05
N THR A 180 -0.63 -13.03 -12.24
CA THR A 180 -0.07 -14.19 -11.51
C THR A 180 -0.49 -15.55 -12.10
N ALA A 181 -1.18 -15.53 -13.24
CA ALA A 181 -1.69 -16.71 -13.93
C ALA A 181 -2.45 -17.69 -13.00
N LEU A 182 -3.30 -17.15 -12.12
CA LEU A 182 -4.20 -17.92 -11.26
C LEU A 182 -5.42 -18.41 -12.06
N ARG A 183 -5.19 -19.29 -13.04
CA ARG A 183 -6.20 -19.77 -13.99
C ARG A 183 -7.39 -20.45 -13.31
N GLU A 184 -7.21 -21.01 -12.12
CA GLU A 184 -8.26 -21.55 -11.27
C GLU A 184 -9.28 -20.50 -10.76
N LEU A 185 -9.00 -19.20 -10.93
CA LEU A 185 -9.89 -18.10 -10.60
C LEU A 185 -10.47 -17.40 -11.86
N SER A 186 -10.16 -17.86 -13.07
CA SER A 186 -10.61 -17.21 -14.31
C SER A 186 -12.13 -17.15 -14.46
N ASP A 187 -12.87 -18.15 -13.97
CA ASP A 187 -14.34 -18.13 -14.00
C ASP A 187 -14.92 -17.02 -13.11
N LEU A 188 -14.27 -16.74 -11.97
CA LEU A 188 -14.66 -15.65 -11.07
C LEU A 188 -14.28 -14.28 -11.66
N ALA A 189 -13.15 -14.18 -12.36
CA ALA A 189 -12.78 -12.97 -13.10
C ALA A 189 -13.81 -12.67 -14.19
N GLU A 190 -14.21 -13.68 -14.97
CA GLU A 190 -15.24 -13.55 -15.99
C GLU A 190 -16.59 -13.14 -15.40
N LYS A 191 -16.97 -13.75 -14.27
CA LYS A 191 -18.16 -13.35 -13.53
C LYS A 191 -18.13 -11.88 -13.12
N SER A 192 -16.97 -11.34 -12.72
CA SER A 192 -16.86 -9.92 -12.34
C SER A 192 -17.15 -8.97 -13.51
N PHE A 193 -16.72 -9.32 -14.73
CA PHE A 193 -17.09 -8.55 -15.93
C PHE A 193 -18.58 -8.67 -16.26
N GLN A 194 -19.14 -9.87 -16.20
CA GLN A 194 -20.57 -10.12 -16.48
C GLN A 194 -21.50 -9.39 -15.50
N ASP A 195 -21.13 -9.38 -14.22
CA ASP A 195 -21.84 -8.68 -13.16
C ASP A 195 -21.59 -7.15 -13.17
N ARG A 196 -20.78 -6.64 -14.12
CA ARG A 196 -20.39 -5.22 -14.24
C ARG A 196 -19.81 -4.63 -12.95
N LYS A 197 -18.98 -5.42 -12.27
CA LYS A 197 -18.29 -5.00 -11.04
C LYS A 197 -17.10 -4.08 -11.30
N ILE A 198 -16.70 -3.90 -12.56
CA ILE A 198 -15.48 -3.20 -12.98
C ILE A 198 -15.90 -2.16 -14.01
N ASP A 199 -15.54 -0.90 -13.80
CA ASP A 199 -15.58 0.08 -14.87
C ASP A 199 -14.52 -0.30 -15.93
N LEU A 200 -14.96 -0.37 -17.19
CA LEU A 200 -14.13 -0.75 -18.32
C LEU A 200 -13.02 0.27 -18.60
N GLU A 201 -13.10 1.49 -18.03
CA GLU A 201 -11.99 2.44 -18.04
C GLU A 201 -10.80 1.97 -17.20
N PHE A 202 -11.02 1.15 -16.16
CA PHE A 202 -9.94 0.61 -15.32
C PHE A 202 -9.35 -0.66 -15.89
N LEU A 203 -10.19 -1.59 -16.33
CA LEU A 203 -9.77 -2.87 -16.89
C LEU A 203 -10.90 -3.48 -17.73
N ASP A 204 -10.63 -3.71 -19.01
CA ASP A 204 -11.55 -4.46 -19.87
C ASP A 204 -11.14 -5.93 -20.04
N ARG A 205 -12.00 -6.70 -20.72
CA ARG A 205 -11.76 -8.13 -20.97
C ARG A 205 -10.53 -8.38 -21.86
N SER A 206 -10.27 -7.48 -22.80
CA SER A 206 -9.12 -7.57 -23.72
C SER A 206 -7.81 -7.35 -22.95
N ASP A 207 -7.80 -6.41 -22.01
CA ASP A 207 -6.66 -6.20 -21.10
C ASP A 207 -6.41 -7.42 -20.24
N PHE A 208 -7.45 -8.00 -19.64
CA PHE A 208 -7.33 -9.24 -18.87
C PHE A 208 -6.72 -10.38 -19.69
N ASP A 209 -7.26 -10.65 -20.89
CA ASP A 209 -6.77 -11.73 -21.75
C ASP A 209 -5.33 -11.49 -22.20
N ARG A 210 -4.95 -10.23 -22.46
CA ARG A 210 -3.57 -9.83 -22.79
C ARG A 210 -2.63 -10.08 -21.62
N ILE A 211 -2.96 -9.57 -20.44
CA ILE A 211 -2.13 -9.72 -19.24
C ILE A 211 -1.93 -11.20 -18.89
N LEU A 212 -3.00 -12.01 -18.92
CA LEU A 212 -2.96 -13.44 -18.61
C LEU A 212 -2.15 -14.27 -19.64
N LYS A 213 -2.02 -13.76 -20.87
CA LYS A 213 -1.19 -14.38 -21.91
C LYS A 213 0.30 -14.07 -21.71
N ASP A 214 0.63 -12.90 -21.17
CA ASP A 214 2.00 -12.43 -20.98
C ASP A 214 2.61 -12.90 -19.63
N ALA A 215 1.79 -13.39 -18.70
CA ALA A 215 2.19 -13.96 -17.40
C ALA A 215 2.63 -15.43 -17.49
#